data_AF-A0A139HTL5-F1
#
_entry.id   AF-A0A139HTL5-F1
#
_cell.length_a   1.000
_cell.length_b   1.000
_cell.length_c   1.000
_cell.angle_alpha   90.00
_cell.angle_beta   90.00
_cell.angle_gamma   90.00
#
_symmetry.space_group_name_H-M   'P 1'
#
loop_
_entity.id
_entity.type
_entity.pdbx_description
1 polymer ?
#
loop_
_entity_poly.entity_id
_entity_poly.type
_entity_poly.pdbx_seq_one_letter_code
_entity_poly.pdbx_strand_id
1 'polypeptide(L)'
;SHVPVTCLARASARDDLIPRSVNLLFYQATCSNLSSKNRNEHIFTSRSWTSRLSTASVLISPFSRGNVPLYSADMSDPPIINANWLMDPADQQIAVEAFKRGRQFFNASAIAPILIGDELSPGQDVPDGSSDEEILRYIQMNIGFNWHASCTCKMGRLDDLMAFVDSQARLV
;
A
#
# COMPACT_ATOMS: atom_id res chain seq x y z
N SER A 1 15.15 24.84 -4.32
CA SER A 1 15.50 23.42 -4.50
C SER A 1 15.48 22.67 -3.17
N HIS A 2 14.42 22.84 -2.36
CA HIS A 2 14.22 22.07 -1.13
C HIS A 2 13.09 21.08 -1.38
N VAL A 3 13.44 19.82 -1.60
CA VAL A 3 12.50 18.69 -1.53
C VAL A 3 12.21 18.49 -0.04
N PRO A 4 10.96 18.54 0.42
CA PRO A 4 10.67 18.29 1.82
C PRO A 4 11.04 16.85 2.16
N VAL A 5 11.79 16.69 3.24
CA VAL A 5 12.22 15.41 3.79
C VAL A 5 10.99 14.60 4.15
N THR A 6 10.86 13.40 3.59
CA THR A 6 9.87 12.40 4.01
C THR A 6 10.14 12.05 5.47
N CYS A 7 9.35 12.59 6.40
CA CYS A 7 9.35 12.14 7.79
C CYS A 7 8.63 10.80 7.87
N LEU A 8 9.40 9.72 8.00
CA LEU A 8 8.90 8.41 8.44
C LEU A 8 8.47 8.53 9.91
N ALA A 9 7.22 8.89 10.14
CA ALA A 9 6.63 8.80 11.48
C ALA A 9 6.08 7.38 11.67
N ARG A 10 6.80 6.55 12.45
CA ARG A 10 6.23 5.31 12.99
C ARG A 10 5.23 5.69 14.06
N ALA A 11 3.93 5.62 13.76
CA ALA A 11 2.90 5.72 14.78
C ALA A 11 2.96 4.45 15.65
N SER A 12 3.76 4.48 16.71
CA SER A 12 3.72 3.47 17.78
C SER A 12 2.48 3.76 18.63
N ALA A 13 1.34 3.19 18.23
CA ALA A 13 0.22 3.03 19.14
C ALA A 13 0.44 1.74 19.96
N ARG A 14 -0.02 1.77 21.22
CA ARG A 14 0.21 0.76 22.26
C ARG A 14 0.20 -0.69 21.73
N ASP A 15 1.17 -1.47 22.22
CA ASP A 15 1.60 -2.79 21.76
C ASP A 15 0.53 -3.91 21.74
N ASP A 16 -0.70 -3.62 22.15
CA ASP A 16 -1.73 -4.63 22.40
C ASP A 16 -2.72 -4.79 21.24
N LEU A 17 -2.67 -3.90 20.23
CA LEU A 17 -3.68 -3.80 19.16
C LEU A 17 -3.11 -3.82 17.73
N ILE A 18 -1.79 -3.97 17.57
CA ILE A 18 -1.14 -3.99 16.24
C ILE A 18 -0.47 -5.37 16.03
N PRO A 19 -0.89 -6.16 15.03
CA PRO A 19 -0.01 -7.17 14.48
C PRO A 19 1.24 -6.46 13.95
N ARG A 20 2.44 -6.81 14.43
CA ARG A 20 3.74 -6.18 14.07
C ARG A 20 4.01 -6.09 12.55
N SER A 21 3.16 -6.71 11.73
CA SER A 21 3.23 -6.77 10.26
C SER A 21 2.65 -5.56 9.53
N VAL A 22 1.96 -4.62 10.19
CA VAL A 22 1.36 -3.44 9.53
C VAL A 22 2.15 -2.17 9.84
N ASN A 23 2.65 -1.52 8.80
CA ASN A 23 3.14 -0.14 8.88
C ASN A 23 2.26 0.76 8.02
N LEU A 24 1.78 1.85 8.63
CA LEU A 24 1.19 2.97 7.90
C LEU A 24 2.30 3.91 7.46
N LEU A 25 2.42 4.11 6.14
CA LEU A 25 3.28 5.11 5.55
C LEU A 25 2.46 6.36 5.26
N PHE A 26 2.84 7.47 5.86
CA PHE A 26 2.24 8.77 5.60
C PHE A 26 2.91 9.40 4.39
N TYR A 27 2.13 9.65 3.34
CA TYR A 27 2.62 10.34 2.15
C TYR A 27 1.81 11.62 1.95
N GLN A 28 2.42 12.76 2.25
CA GLN A 28 1.84 14.05 1.87
C GLN A 28 2.17 14.31 0.40
N ALA A 29 1.24 13.98 -0.48
CA ALA A 29 1.32 14.31 -1.89
C ALA A 29 0.79 15.74 -2.13
N THR A 30 1.68 16.74 -2.13
CA THR A 30 1.37 18.02 -2.79
C THR A 30 1.44 17.82 -4.31
N CYS A 31 0.40 17.25 -4.91
CA CYS A 31 0.32 17.11 -6.37
C CYS A 31 -0.27 18.39 -6.99
N SER A 32 0.57 19.10 -7.73
CA SER A 32 0.21 20.24 -8.58
C SER A 32 -0.71 19.85 -9.75
N ASN A 33 -1.76 20.65 -9.94
CA ASN A 33 -2.62 20.78 -11.14
C ASN A 33 -3.08 19.49 -11.82
N LEU A 34 -4.14 18.86 -11.29
CA LEU A 34 -5.05 18.08 -12.13
C LEU A 34 -6.11 19.02 -12.70
N SER A 35 -5.92 19.48 -13.93
CA SER A 35 -6.93 20.25 -14.67
C SER A 35 -8.12 19.34 -14.97
N SER A 36 -9.20 19.43 -14.18
CA SER A 36 -10.49 18.89 -14.57
C SER A 36 -11.07 19.78 -15.67
N LYS A 37 -11.23 19.20 -16.85
CA LYS A 37 -11.69 19.90 -18.05
C LYS A 37 -13.22 19.99 -18.05
N ASN A 38 -13.80 20.82 -17.18
CA ASN A 38 -15.20 21.21 -17.32
C ASN A 38 -15.29 22.48 -18.18
N ARG A 39 -15.66 22.27 -19.45
CA ARG A 39 -16.12 23.32 -20.36
C ARG A 39 -17.43 23.87 -19.79
N ASN A 40 -17.41 25.08 -19.22
CA ASN A 40 -18.52 26.07 -19.25
C ASN A 40 -18.43 27.15 -18.16
N GLU A 41 -17.25 27.52 -17.65
CA GLU A 41 -17.12 28.75 -16.85
C GLU A 41 -15.89 29.55 -17.26
N HIS A 42 -16.13 30.68 -17.93
CA HIS A 42 -15.14 31.72 -18.20
C HIS A 42 -14.86 32.52 -16.93
N ILE A 43 -14.13 31.93 -15.98
CA ILE A 43 -13.51 32.67 -14.87
C ILE A 43 -12.08 32.12 -14.67
N PHE A 44 -11.10 32.80 -15.26
CA PHE A 44 -9.69 32.62 -14.93
C PHE A 44 -9.39 33.38 -13.63
N THR A 45 -9.78 32.85 -12.45
CA THR A 45 -9.34 33.42 -11.17
C THR A 45 -8.97 32.35 -10.13
N SER A 46 -7.71 32.46 -9.70
CA SER A 46 -6.98 31.76 -8.63
C SER A 46 -6.42 30.36 -8.92
N ARG A 47 -5.09 30.26 -8.81
CA ARG A 47 -4.32 29.02 -8.67
C ARG A 47 -4.75 28.33 -7.36
N SER A 48 -5.73 27.44 -7.39
CA SER A 48 -6.03 26.58 -6.23
C SER A 48 -5.09 25.38 -6.23
N TRP A 49 -4.07 25.43 -5.37
CA TRP A 49 -3.25 24.27 -5.06
C TRP A 49 -4.12 23.29 -4.26
N THR A 50 -4.71 22.30 -4.91
CA THR A 50 -5.46 21.25 -4.21
C THR A 50 -4.47 20.37 -3.45
N SER A 51 -4.25 20.68 -2.18
CA SER A 51 -3.42 19.90 -1.29
C SER A 51 -4.19 18.64 -0.89
N ARG A 52 -3.60 17.46 -1.10
CA ARG A 52 -4.19 16.18 -0.71
C ARG A 52 -3.34 15.55 0.39
N LEU A 53 -4.02 15.03 1.40
CA LEU A 53 -3.40 14.17 2.39
C LEU A 53 -3.81 12.74 2.07
N SER A 54 -2.83 11.83 2.03
CA SER A 54 -3.07 10.43 1.72
C SER A 54 -2.27 9.54 2.66
N THR A 55 -2.86 8.42 3.04
CA THR A 55 -2.18 7.37 3.81
C THR A 55 -2.08 6.13 2.96
N ALA A 56 -0.89 5.54 2.91
CA ALA A 56 -0.69 4.23 2.31
C ALA A 56 -0.48 3.21 3.43
N SER A 57 -1.29 2.15 3.42
CA SER A 57 -1.10 1.01 4.32
C SER A 57 -0.29 -0.06 3.58
N VAL A 58 0.80 -0.53 4.19
CA VAL A 58 1.67 -1.54 3.58
C VAL A 58 1.76 -2.77 4.48
N LEU A 59 1.53 -3.94 3.89
CA LEU A 59 1.81 -5.23 4.50
C LEU A 59 3.32 -5.50 4.43
N ILE A 60 4.00 -5.47 5.57
CA ILE A 60 5.46 -5.62 5.65
C ILE A 60 5.87 -7.08 5.74
N SER A 61 5.04 -7.91 6.35
CA SER A 61 5.27 -9.34 6.51
C SER A 61 4.06 -10.12 5.98
N PRO A 62 3.84 -10.13 4.64
CA PRO A 62 2.76 -10.91 4.06
C PRO A 62 3.01 -12.40 4.24
N PHE A 63 1.95 -13.18 4.41
CA PHE A 63 1.98 -14.64 4.39
C PHE A 63 1.89 -15.19 2.96
N SER A 64 1.18 -14.48 2.08
CA SER A 64 1.07 -14.80 0.65
C SER A 64 2.46 -14.90 -0.01
N ARG A 65 2.60 -15.83 -0.95
CA ARG A 65 3.84 -16.07 -1.70
C ARG A 65 3.57 -16.05 -3.20
N GLY A 66 4.35 -15.24 -3.90
CA GLY A 66 4.36 -15.15 -5.36
C GLY A 66 5.32 -16.14 -6.01
N ASN A 67 5.28 -16.20 -7.34
CA ASN A 67 6.24 -16.93 -8.17
C ASN A 67 6.61 -16.12 -9.42
N VAL A 68 7.79 -16.41 -9.97
CA VAL A 68 8.29 -15.78 -11.20
C VAL A 68 8.77 -16.87 -12.17
N PRO A 69 7.87 -17.61 -12.84
CA PRO A 69 8.28 -18.64 -13.78
C PRO A 69 8.76 -18.04 -15.10
N LEU A 70 9.63 -18.78 -15.77
CA LEU A 70 10.02 -18.47 -17.14
C LEU A 70 8.81 -18.66 -18.07
N TYR A 71 8.62 -17.72 -18.99
CA TYR A 71 7.60 -17.84 -20.04
C TYR A 71 8.05 -18.84 -21.12
N SER A 72 9.30 -18.75 -21.54
CA SER A 72 9.90 -19.59 -22.58
C SER A 72 11.38 -19.87 -22.28
N ALA A 73 12.05 -20.57 -23.20
CA ALA A 73 13.50 -20.79 -23.15
C ALA A 73 14.32 -19.61 -23.74
N ASP A 74 13.67 -18.61 -24.34
CA ASP A 74 14.34 -17.43 -24.88
C ASP A 74 14.56 -16.38 -23.78
N MET A 75 15.79 -15.89 -23.66
CA MET A 75 16.15 -14.86 -22.69
C MET A 75 15.55 -13.48 -23.01
N SER A 76 15.08 -13.28 -24.24
CA SER A 76 14.44 -12.04 -24.69
C SER A 76 12.99 -11.94 -24.22
N ASP A 77 12.37 -13.07 -23.86
CA ASP A 77 10.99 -13.11 -23.41
C ASP A 77 10.88 -12.70 -21.93
N PRO A 78 9.94 -11.81 -21.58
CA PRO A 78 9.77 -11.39 -20.21
C PRO A 78 9.27 -12.55 -19.33
N PRO A 79 9.75 -12.68 -18.08
CA PRO A 79 9.24 -13.67 -17.17
C PRO A 79 7.79 -13.35 -16.78
N ILE A 80 7.03 -14.38 -16.40
CA ILE A 80 5.70 -14.19 -15.83
C ILE A 80 5.90 -13.79 -14.37
N ILE A 81 5.27 -12.70 -13.92
CA ILE A 81 5.37 -12.24 -12.52
C ILE A 81 4.01 -12.40 -11.85
N ASN A 82 3.90 -13.39 -10.97
CA ASN A 82 2.68 -13.62 -10.19
C ASN A 82 2.95 -13.28 -8.72
N ALA A 83 2.45 -12.16 -8.26
CA ALA A 83 2.65 -11.74 -6.86
C ALA A 83 1.71 -12.48 -5.87
N ASN A 84 0.61 -13.07 -6.37
CA ASN A 84 -0.42 -13.76 -5.57
C ASN A 84 -0.88 -12.94 -4.36
N TRP A 85 -1.14 -11.65 -4.56
CA TRP A 85 -1.55 -10.76 -3.47
C TRP A 85 -2.85 -11.20 -2.82
N LEU A 86 -2.89 -11.08 -1.49
CA LEU A 86 -4.07 -11.37 -0.67
C LEU A 86 -4.62 -12.80 -0.89
N MET A 87 -3.75 -13.74 -1.28
CA MET A 87 -4.15 -15.15 -1.43
C MET A 87 -4.34 -15.82 -0.07
N ASP A 88 -3.54 -15.42 0.93
CA ASP A 88 -3.68 -15.90 2.31
C ASP A 88 -4.80 -15.14 3.05
N PRO A 89 -5.73 -15.84 3.75
CA PRO A 89 -6.81 -15.19 4.50
C PRO A 89 -6.30 -14.29 5.64
N ALA A 90 -5.12 -14.57 6.22
CA ALA A 90 -4.52 -13.71 7.23
C ALA A 90 -4.12 -12.35 6.64
N ASP A 91 -3.59 -12.32 5.41
CA ASP A 91 -3.24 -11.07 4.74
C ASP A 91 -4.50 -10.24 4.42
N GLN A 92 -5.60 -10.90 4.04
CA GLN A 92 -6.89 -10.24 3.80
C GLN A 92 -7.42 -9.57 5.07
N GLN A 93 -7.42 -10.28 6.20
CA GLN A 93 -7.86 -9.73 7.48
C GLN A 93 -7.00 -8.55 7.91
N ILE A 94 -5.68 -8.68 7.81
CA ILE A 94 -4.75 -7.60 8.16
C ILE A 94 -4.96 -6.38 7.26
N ALA A 95 -5.21 -6.58 5.96
CA ALA A 95 -5.47 -5.47 5.03
C ALA A 95 -6.76 -4.71 5.38
N VAL A 96 -7.84 -5.42 5.71
CA VAL A 96 -9.11 -4.82 6.15
C VAL A 96 -8.93 -4.04 7.45
N GLU A 97 -8.21 -4.59 8.43
CA GLU A 97 -7.93 -3.87 9.68
C GLU A 97 -7.03 -2.64 9.46
N ALA A 98 -6.04 -2.73 8.57
CA ALA A 98 -5.21 -1.60 8.19
C ALA A 98 -6.01 -0.48 7.50
N PHE A 99 -7.03 -0.84 6.72
CA PHE A 99 -7.95 0.09 6.10
C PHE A 99 -8.81 0.82 7.13
N LYS A 100 -9.48 0.08 8.02
CA LYS A 100 -10.27 0.64 9.12
C LYS A 100 -9.42 1.57 9.98
N ARG A 101 -8.17 1.20 10.23
CA ARG A 101 -7.21 2.02 10.99
C ARG A 101 -6.84 3.31 10.27
N GLY A 102 -6.67 3.27 8.95
CA GLY A 102 -6.46 4.47 8.13
C GLY A 102 -7.59 5.48 8.29
N ARG A 103 -8.86 5.03 8.26
CA ARG A 103 -10.01 5.90 8.54
C ARG A 103 -10.03 6.44 9.96
N GLN A 104 -9.75 5.60 10.95
CA GLN A 104 -9.63 6.04 12.35
C GLN A 104 -8.55 7.12 12.54
N PHE A 105 -7.45 7.04 11.79
CA PHE A 105 -6.41 8.06 11.83
C PHE A 105 -6.93 9.42 11.32
N PHE A 106 -7.67 9.45 10.22
CA PHE A 106 -8.25 10.68 9.68
C PHE A 106 -9.36 11.25 10.59
N ASN A 107 -10.12 10.39 11.25
CA ASN A 107 -11.15 10.79 12.23
C ASN A 107 -10.59 11.22 13.59
N ALA A 108 -9.26 11.20 13.79
CA ALA A 108 -8.65 11.65 15.04
C ALA A 108 -8.74 13.17 15.19
N SER A 109 -9.08 13.63 16.40
CA SER A 109 -9.21 15.07 16.72
C SER A 109 -7.95 15.89 16.45
N ALA A 110 -6.78 15.27 16.52
CA ALA A 110 -5.50 15.91 16.22
C ALA A 110 -5.31 16.24 14.74
N ILE A 111 -5.95 15.49 13.83
CA ILE A 111 -5.84 15.66 12.38
C ILE A 111 -6.94 16.56 11.84
N ALA A 112 -8.09 16.65 12.53
CA ALA A 112 -9.24 17.46 12.13
C ALA A 112 -8.92 18.93 11.73
N PRO A 113 -8.00 19.68 12.37
CA PRO A 113 -7.68 21.05 11.95
C PRO A 113 -6.96 21.15 10.60
N ILE A 114 -6.41 20.04 10.10
CA ILE A 114 -5.60 19.97 8.88
C ILE A 114 -6.44 19.49 7.69
N LEU A 115 -7.53 18.77 7.95
CA LEU A 115 -8.41 18.23 6.92
C LEU A 115 -9.36 19.31 6.39
N ILE A 116 -9.48 19.37 5.07
CA ILE A 116 -10.36 20.30 4.37
C ILE A 116 -11.21 19.49 3.40
N GLY A 117 -12.51 19.44 3.63
CA GLY A 117 -13.47 18.69 2.81
C GLY A 117 -13.57 17.20 3.17
N ASP A 118 -14.29 16.46 2.33
CA ASP A 118 -14.62 15.05 2.56
C ASP A 118 -13.53 14.09 2.05
N GLU A 119 -13.61 12.83 2.47
CA GLU A 119 -12.73 11.76 1.98
C GLU A 119 -12.86 11.61 0.46
N LEU A 120 -11.75 11.77 -0.27
CA LEU A 120 -11.73 11.68 -1.74
C LEU A 120 -11.85 10.23 -2.24
N SER A 121 -11.23 9.29 -1.54
CA SER A 121 -11.15 7.89 -1.91
C SER A 121 -10.81 7.09 -0.65
N PRO A 122 -11.54 6.00 -0.34
CA PRO A 122 -12.72 5.46 -1.05
C PRO A 122 -13.96 6.34 -1.06
N GLY A 123 -14.17 7.20 -0.05
CA GLY A 123 -15.36 8.04 0.04
C GLY A 123 -16.65 7.20 -0.07
N GLN A 124 -17.50 7.52 -1.05
CA GLN A 124 -18.79 6.86 -1.27
C GLN A 124 -18.69 5.42 -1.79
N ASP A 125 -17.54 4.99 -2.31
CA ASP A 125 -17.37 3.62 -2.81
C ASP A 125 -17.40 2.59 -1.66
N VAL A 126 -17.04 3.02 -0.45
CA VAL A 126 -17.09 2.20 0.77
C VAL A 126 -17.62 3.08 1.91
N PRO A 127 -18.94 3.19 2.11
CA PRO A 127 -19.51 4.01 3.17
C PRO A 127 -19.06 3.59 4.59
N ASP A 128 -19.26 4.47 5.56
CA ASP A 128 -19.05 4.10 6.96
C ASP A 128 -20.05 3.03 7.40
N GLY A 129 -19.54 1.97 8.03
CA GLY A 129 -20.33 0.78 8.39
C GLY A 129 -20.42 -0.29 7.30
N SER A 130 -19.68 -0.15 6.19
CA SER A 130 -19.50 -1.24 5.22
C SER A 130 -18.97 -2.51 5.87
N SER A 131 -19.37 -3.64 5.31
CA SER A 131 -18.90 -4.97 5.71
C SER A 131 -17.41 -5.16 5.38
N ASP A 132 -16.78 -6.10 6.08
CA ASP A 132 -15.36 -6.44 5.85
C ASP A 132 -15.13 -6.98 4.44
N GLU A 133 -16.13 -7.66 3.87
CA GLU A 133 -16.11 -8.17 2.50
C GLU A 133 -16.14 -7.05 1.45
N GLU A 134 -16.94 -6.00 1.66
CA GLU A 134 -16.98 -4.82 0.78
C GLU A 134 -15.65 -4.06 0.83
N ILE A 135 -15.10 -3.87 2.04
CA ILE A 135 -13.79 -3.26 2.23
C ILE A 135 -12.72 -4.09 1.50
N LEU A 136 -12.72 -5.41 1.68
CA LEU A 136 -11.75 -6.30 1.04
C LEU A 136 -11.84 -6.23 -0.49
N ARG A 137 -13.07 -6.20 -1.04
CA ARG A 137 -13.27 -6.06 -2.49
C ARG A 137 -12.70 -4.75 -3.01
N TYR A 138 -12.92 -3.65 -2.30
CA TYR A 138 -12.32 -2.37 -2.65
C TYR A 138 -10.80 -2.42 -2.62
N ILE A 139 -10.21 -3.04 -1.58
CA ILE A 139 -8.75 -3.21 -1.47
C ILE A 139 -8.23 -4.04 -2.64
N GLN A 140 -8.87 -5.15 -3.00
CA GLN A 140 -8.46 -5.99 -4.13
C GLN A 140 -8.46 -5.25 -5.48
N MET A 141 -9.37 -4.28 -5.66
CA MET A 141 -9.41 -3.45 -6.87
C MET A 141 -8.37 -2.32 -6.88
N ASN A 142 -7.91 -1.87 -5.71
CA ASN A 142 -7.05 -0.69 -5.55
C ASN A 142 -5.63 -1.01 -5.02
N ILE A 143 -5.32 -2.28 -4.79
CA ILE A 143 -3.99 -2.70 -4.33
C ILE A 143 -2.92 -2.39 -5.40
N GLY A 144 -1.78 -1.87 -4.95
CA GLY A 144 -0.67 -1.49 -5.81
C GLY A 144 0.66 -2.08 -5.38
N PHE A 145 1.66 -1.97 -6.24
CA PHE A 145 3.02 -2.45 -5.98
C PHE A 145 3.73 -1.57 -4.95
N ASN A 146 4.37 -2.20 -3.96
CA ASN A 146 5.29 -1.53 -3.03
C ASN A 146 6.77 -1.63 -3.48
N TRP A 147 7.08 -2.11 -4.68
CA TRP A 147 8.45 -2.21 -5.25
C TRP A 147 9.53 -2.86 -4.37
N HIS A 148 9.15 -3.73 -3.43
CA HIS A 148 10.07 -4.48 -2.56
C HIS A 148 9.91 -6.00 -2.75
N ALA A 149 9.83 -6.46 -4.00
CA ALA A 149 9.80 -7.90 -4.28
C ALA A 149 11.17 -8.52 -3.92
N SER A 150 11.16 -9.53 -3.06
CA SER A 150 12.37 -10.20 -2.57
C SER A 150 12.14 -11.71 -2.41
N CYS A 151 13.20 -12.43 -2.05
CA CYS A 151 13.14 -13.84 -1.64
C CYS A 151 12.78 -14.85 -2.75
N THR A 152 12.96 -14.52 -4.03
CA THR A 152 12.79 -15.49 -5.14
C THR A 152 13.84 -16.61 -5.11
N CYS A 153 15.07 -16.29 -4.68
CA CYS A 153 16.12 -17.26 -4.38
C CYS A 153 16.36 -17.28 -2.86
N LYS A 154 15.65 -18.16 -2.14
CA LYS A 154 15.71 -18.21 -0.67
C LYS A 154 17.10 -18.62 -0.20
N MET A 155 17.66 -17.85 0.73
CA MET A 155 18.82 -18.27 1.52
C MET A 155 18.37 -19.15 2.67
N GLY A 156 19.01 -20.30 2.88
CA GLY A 156 18.63 -21.24 3.92
C GLY A 156 19.77 -22.14 4.38
N ARG A 157 19.42 -23.11 5.22
CA ARG A 157 20.37 -24.12 5.70
C ARG A 157 20.48 -25.25 4.68
N LEU A 158 21.55 -26.03 4.76
CA LEU A 158 21.78 -27.20 3.88
C LEU A 158 20.66 -28.26 3.96
N ASP A 159 19.93 -28.31 5.07
CA ASP A 159 18.79 -29.20 5.31
C ASP A 159 17.43 -28.61 4.89
N ASP A 160 17.39 -27.35 4.44
CA ASP A 160 16.16 -26.69 3.99
C ASP A 160 15.92 -26.96 2.50
N LEU A 161 14.93 -27.81 2.21
CA LEU A 161 14.57 -28.21 0.84
C LEU A 161 14.12 -27.05 -0.06
N MET A 162 13.79 -25.90 0.52
CA MET A 162 13.38 -24.70 -0.23
C MET A 162 14.54 -23.69 -0.38
N ALA A 163 15.73 -23.98 0.13
CA ALA A 163 16.90 -23.11 0.00
C ALA A 163 17.50 -23.22 -1.40
N PHE A 164 17.78 -22.06 -1.99
CA PHE A 164 18.49 -21.95 -3.26
C PHE A 164 19.96 -21.54 -3.06
N VAL A 165 20.24 -20.82 -1.97
CA VAL A 165 21.61 -20.44 -1.60
C VAL A 165 21.93 -20.66 -0.11
N ASP A 166 23.20 -20.91 0.19
CA ASP A 166 23.73 -21.05 1.54
C ASP A 166 24.03 -19.68 2.19
N SER A 167 24.49 -19.68 3.44
CA SER A 167 24.83 -18.44 4.17
C SER A 167 26.00 -17.65 3.56
N GLN A 168 26.71 -18.21 2.57
CA GLN A 168 27.77 -17.56 1.82
C GLN A 168 27.32 -17.19 0.39
N ALA A 169 26.02 -17.22 0.12
CA ALA A 169 25.41 -16.96 -1.19
C ALA A 169 25.88 -17.91 -2.30
N ARG A 170 26.31 -19.13 -1.95
CA ARG A 170 26.62 -20.20 -2.91
C ARG A 170 25.38 -21.05 -3.14
N LEU A 171 25.25 -21.61 -4.33
CA LEU A 171 24.17 -22.55 -4.63
C LEU A 171 24.26 -23.77 -3.72
N VAL A 172 23.11 -24.24 -3.23
CA VAL A 172 22.97 -25.44 -2.39
C VAL A 172 22.52 -26.64 -3.20
#